data_AF-A0A4Y3WJG6-F1
#
_entry.id   AF-A0A4Y3WJG6-F1
#
_cell.length_a   1.000
_cell.length_b   1.000
_cell.length_c   1.000
_cell.angle_alpha   90.00
_cell.angle_beta   90.00
_cell.angle_gamma   90.00
#
_symmetry.space_group_name_H-M   'P 1'
#
loop_
_entity.id
_entity.type
_entity.pdbx_description
1 polymer ?
#
loop_
_entity_poly.entity_id
_entity_poly.type
_entity_poly.pdbx_seq_one_letter_code
_entity_poly.pdbx_strand_id
1 'polypeptide(L)'
;MRVAVEDAPGAGAIAASLDDRSPEADAAVDLFVAARARGLRGVLGGLASGRELVADGFGADVDLAAELDSGVLAQVPGCRTRPGVCESPGGVRPHGRCATARGVTSVRRCGRAVGGGR
;
A
#
# COMPACT_ATOMS: atom_id res chain seq x y z
N MET A 1 -0.41 23.55 9.75
CA MET A 1 -0.52 22.11 9.42
C MET A 1 -1.80 21.91 8.63
N ARG A 2 -1.76 21.21 7.49
CA ARG A 2 -2.94 20.91 6.66
C ARG A 2 -3.27 19.42 6.75
N VAL A 3 -4.55 19.07 6.64
CA VAL A 3 -4.97 17.68 6.47
C VAL A 3 -4.63 17.27 5.04
N ALA A 4 -3.93 16.15 4.88
CA ALA A 4 -3.69 15.52 3.58
C ALA A 4 -4.95 14.72 3.20
N VAL A 5 -5.86 15.36 2.47
CA VAL A 5 -7.13 14.76 2.07
C VAL A 5 -6.90 13.60 1.10
N GLU A 6 -5.83 13.66 0.31
CA GLU A 6 -5.37 12.64 -0.63
C GLU A 6 -4.99 11.32 0.04
N ASP A 7 -4.56 11.34 1.30
CA ASP A 7 -4.15 10.14 2.03
C ASP A 7 -5.36 9.24 2.32
N ALA A 8 -6.54 9.82 2.50
CA ALA A 8 -7.76 9.08 2.82
C ALA A 8 -8.22 8.14 1.67
N PRO A 9 -8.40 8.58 0.42
CA PRO A 9 -8.69 7.67 -0.69
C PRO A 9 -7.51 6.74 -1.00
N GLY A 10 -6.26 7.15 -0.73
CA GLY A 10 -5.09 6.27 -0.83
C GLY A 10 -5.16 5.10 0.16
N ALA A 11 -5.47 5.37 1.42
CA ALA A 11 -5.73 4.36 2.44
C ALA A 11 -6.96 3.51 2.08
N GLY A 12 -8.01 4.12 1.53
CA GLY A 12 -9.21 3.45 1.08
C GLY A 12 -8.98 2.43 -0.02
N ALA A 13 -8.09 2.74 -0.98
CA ALA A 13 -7.71 1.81 -2.05
C ALA A 13 -7.08 0.52 -1.48
N ILE A 14 -6.23 0.64 -0.46
CA ILE A 14 -5.63 -0.52 0.22
C ILE A 14 -6.68 -1.23 1.08
N ALA A 15 -7.43 -0.49 1.90
CA ALA A 15 -8.43 -1.04 2.81
C ALA A 15 -9.54 -1.79 2.08
N ALA A 16 -9.90 -1.40 0.85
CA ALA A 16 -10.90 -2.08 0.04
C ALA A 16 -10.56 -3.57 -0.21
N SER A 17 -9.29 -3.96 -0.08
CA SER A 17 -8.82 -5.34 -0.23
C SER A 17 -8.79 -6.15 1.08
N LEU A 18 -9.12 -5.55 2.23
CA LEU A 18 -9.07 -6.18 3.54
C LEU A 18 -10.46 -6.71 3.97
N ASP A 19 -10.50 -7.90 4.56
CA ASP A 19 -11.73 -8.53 5.05
C ASP A 19 -12.18 -7.98 6.42
N ASP A 20 -11.24 -7.67 7.31
CA ASP A 20 -11.51 -7.14 8.66
C ASP A 20 -11.19 -5.63 8.73
N ARG A 21 -12.21 -4.79 8.60
CA ARG A 21 -12.07 -3.32 8.59
C ARG A 21 -12.60 -2.68 9.87
N SER A 22 -11.92 -1.61 10.31
CA SER A 22 -12.45 -0.69 11.31
C SER A 22 -13.37 0.35 10.65
N PRO A 23 -14.17 1.10 11.43
CA PRO A 23 -15.02 2.17 10.89
C PRO A 23 -14.24 3.24 10.12
N GLU A 24 -13.00 3.54 10.53
CA GLU A 24 -12.13 4.50 9.84
C GLU A 24 -11.67 3.95 8.48
N ALA A 25 -11.40 2.64 8.42
CA ALA A 25 -11.08 1.97 7.17
C ALA A 25 -12.28 1.95 6.21
N ASP A 26 -13.50 1.73 6.72
CA ASP A 26 -14.73 1.84 5.92
C ASP A 26 -14.93 3.27 5.38
N ALA A 27 -14.74 4.29 6.22
CA ALA A 27 -14.82 5.68 5.78
C ALA A 27 -13.79 6.02 4.68
N ALA A 28 -12.58 5.49 4.78
CA ALA A 28 -11.56 5.63 3.75
C ALA A 28 -11.96 4.92 2.45
N VAL A 29 -12.54 3.71 2.53
CA VAL A 29 -13.08 2.98 1.38
C VAL A 29 -14.18 3.77 0.68
N ASP A 30 -15.12 4.35 1.44
CA ASP A 30 -16.20 5.18 0.87
C ASP A 30 -15.65 6.38 0.10
N LEU A 31 -14.64 7.06 0.66
CA LEU A 31 -13.95 8.16 -0.01
C LEU A 31 -13.26 7.70 -1.30
N PHE A 32 -12.57 6.55 -1.27
CA PHE A 32 -11.94 5.98 -2.45
C PHE A 32 -12.96 5.63 -3.54
N VAL A 33 -14.06 4.95 -3.18
CA VAL A 33 -15.13 4.56 -4.11
C VAL A 33 -15.75 5.81 -4.75
N ALA A 34 -16.08 6.82 -3.95
CA ALA A 34 -16.63 8.08 -4.44
C ALA A 34 -15.63 8.83 -5.34
N ALA A 35 -14.35 8.90 -4.97
CA ALA A 35 -13.31 9.54 -5.77
C ALA A 35 -13.10 8.83 -7.11
N ARG A 36 -13.06 7.50 -7.11
CA ARG A 36 -12.93 6.68 -8.31
C ARG A 36 -14.12 6.89 -9.26
N ALA A 37 -15.35 6.89 -8.74
CA ALA A 37 -16.55 7.12 -9.54
C ALA A 37 -16.57 8.50 -10.22
N ARG A 38 -15.94 9.51 -9.60
CA ARG A 38 -15.83 10.87 -10.14
C ARG A 38 -14.62 11.08 -11.06
N GLY A 39 -13.79 10.05 -11.25
CA GLY A 39 -12.51 10.13 -11.95
C GLY A 39 -11.37 10.51 -11.00
N LEU A 40 -10.61 9.50 -10.57
CA LEU A 40 -9.60 9.61 -9.51
C LEU A 40 -8.54 10.68 -9.81
N ARG A 41 -7.98 10.71 -11.02
CA ARG A 41 -7.02 11.74 -11.48
C ARG A 41 -7.57 13.16 -11.28
N GLY A 42 -8.82 13.40 -11.71
CA GLY A 42 -9.44 14.71 -11.61
C GLY A 42 -9.70 15.13 -10.17
N VAL A 43 -10.06 14.16 -9.31
CA VAL A 43 -10.22 14.39 -7.87
C VAL A 43 -8.88 14.75 -7.23
N LEU A 44 -7.83 13.94 -7.45
CA LEU A 44 -6.50 14.17 -6.88
C LEU A 44 -5.90 15.50 -7.37
N GLY A 45 -5.96 15.80 -8.67
CA GLY A 45 -5.51 17.07 -9.23
C GLY A 45 -6.33 18.29 -8.77
N GLY A 46 -7.54 18.06 -8.27
CA GLY A 46 -8.41 19.08 -7.70
C GLY A 46 -8.11 19.44 -6.25
N LEU A 47 -7.38 18.60 -5.51
CA LEU A 47 -6.94 18.85 -4.13
C LEU A 47 -5.83 19.89 -4.08
N ALA A 48 -5.62 20.50 -2.91
CA ALA A 48 -4.59 21.55 -2.75
C ALA A 48 -3.19 21.06 -3.16
N SER A 49 -2.79 19.86 -2.71
CA SER A 49 -1.50 19.25 -3.10
C SER A 49 -1.41 18.91 -4.58
N GLY A 50 -2.48 18.37 -5.18
CA GLY A 50 -2.53 18.11 -6.61
C GLY A 50 -2.44 19.38 -7.46
N ARG A 51 -3.11 20.46 -7.05
CA ARG A 51 -3.01 21.77 -7.72
C ARG A 51 -1.61 22.37 -7.63
N GLU A 52 -0.97 22.24 -6.47
CA GLU A 52 0.42 22.67 -6.26
C GLU A 52 1.36 21.90 -7.20
N LEU A 53 1.27 20.56 -7.24
CA LEU A 53 2.07 19.73 -8.15
C LEU A 53 1.86 20.12 -9.62
N VAL A 54 0.60 20.32 -10.04
CA VAL A 54 0.29 20.74 -11.42
C VAL A 54 0.87 22.12 -11.72
N ALA A 55 0.75 23.07 -10.79
CA ALA A 55 1.30 24.41 -10.93
C ALA A 55 2.83 24.41 -11.05
N ASP A 56 3.49 23.50 -10.34
CA ASP A 56 4.94 23.33 -10.36
C ASP A 56 5.45 22.49 -11.55
N GLY A 57 4.55 22.03 -12.43
CA GLY A 57 4.89 21.27 -13.64
C GLY A 57 4.97 19.74 -13.43
N PHE A 58 4.62 19.24 -12.25
CA PHE A 58 4.59 17.81 -11.88
C PHE A 58 3.22 17.15 -12.12
N GLY A 59 2.49 17.58 -13.16
CA GLY A 59 1.18 17.00 -13.49
C GLY A 59 1.24 15.49 -13.76
N ALA A 60 2.36 14.99 -14.30
CA ALA A 60 2.57 13.56 -14.52
C ALA A 60 2.61 12.75 -13.20
N ASP A 61 3.00 13.36 -12.09
CA ASP A 61 3.02 12.68 -10.79
C ASP A 61 1.60 12.48 -10.25
N VAL A 62 0.68 13.42 -10.53
CA VAL A 62 -0.75 13.25 -10.24
C VAL A 62 -1.34 12.13 -11.09
N ASP A 63 -0.86 11.99 -12.32
CA ASP A 63 -1.30 10.95 -13.25
C ASP A 63 -0.89 9.58 -12.74
N LEU A 64 0.38 9.43 -12.38
CA LEU A 64 0.94 8.22 -11.81
C LEU A 64 0.27 7.86 -10.46
N ALA A 65 0.03 8.85 -9.60
CA ALA A 65 -0.64 8.64 -8.31
C ALA A 65 -2.10 8.18 -8.45
N ALA A 66 -2.74 8.46 -9.59
CA ALA A 66 -4.10 8.02 -9.88
C ALA A 66 -4.18 6.61 -10.51
N GLU A 67 -3.03 6.01 -10.87
CA GLU A 67 -3.00 4.64 -11.37
C GLU A 67 -3.27 3.64 -10.24
N LEU A 68 -4.08 2.62 -10.54
CA LEU A 68 -4.38 1.53 -9.62
C LEU A 68 -3.64 0.29 -10.05
N ASP A 69 -3.04 -0.42 -9.09
CA ASP A 69 -2.35 -1.69 -9.30
C ASP A 69 -1.21 -1.64 -10.34
N SER A 70 -0.56 -0.48 -10.52
CA SER A 70 0.55 -0.30 -11.47
C SER A 70 1.91 -0.83 -10.97
N GLY A 71 1.98 -1.22 -9.68
CA GLY A 71 3.17 -1.76 -9.05
C GLY A 71 2.89 -3.03 -8.23
N VAL A 72 3.89 -3.91 -8.12
CA VAL A 72 3.82 -5.16 -7.32
C VAL A 72 4.76 -5.14 -6.11
N LEU A 73 5.46 -4.03 -5.89
CA LEU A 73 6.47 -3.91 -4.86
C LEU A 73 5.91 -3.15 -3.66
N ALA A 74 6.11 -3.72 -2.47
CA ALA A 74 5.87 -3.03 -1.20
C ALA A 74 7.22 -2.75 -0.52
N GLN A 75 7.43 -1.50 -0.11
CA GLN A 75 8.63 -1.12 0.63
C GLN A 75 8.44 -1.46 2.11
N VAL A 76 9.36 -2.25 2.66
CA VAL A 76 9.38 -2.58 4.09
C VAL A 76 10.64 -1.96 4.70
N PRO A 77 10.51 -1.03 5.67
CA PRO A 77 11.67 -0.43 6.33
C PRO A 77 12.63 -1.50 6.86
N GLY A 78 13.92 -1.38 6.51
CA GLY A 78 14.96 -2.33 6.89
C GLY A 78 15.06 -3.59 6.02
N CYS A 79 14.08 -3.86 5.14
CA CYS A 79 14.16 -4.92 4.14
C CYS A 79 14.84 -4.39 2.88
N ARG A 80 16.05 -4.85 2.58
CA ARG A 80 16.73 -4.54 1.31
C ARG A 80 16.28 -5.52 0.24
N THR A 81 15.46 -5.07 -0.71
CA THR A 81 15.16 -5.86 -1.92
C THR A 81 16.40 -5.90 -2.81
N ARG A 82 17.12 -7.03 -2.79
CA ARG A 82 18.10 -7.35 -3.84
C ARG A 82 17.36 -8.00 -5.02
N PRO A 83 17.54 -7.53 -6.27
CA PRO A 83 17.07 -8.28 -7.42
C PRO A 83 17.68 -9.69 -7.39
N GLY A 84 16.83 -10.72 -7.30
CA GLY A 84 17.26 -12.12 -7.35
C GLY A 84 17.75 -12.76 -6.03
N VAL A 85 17.69 -12.09 -4.87
CA VAL A 85 18.16 -12.70 -3.60
C VAL A 85 17.23 -12.36 -2.43
N CYS A 86 16.45 -13.35 -1.97
CA CYS A 86 15.78 -13.33 -0.67
C CYS A 86 16.81 -13.69 0.43
N GLU A 87 17.63 -12.75 0.89
CA GLU A 87 18.51 -12.97 2.05
C GLU A 87 17.92 -12.32 3.30
N SER A 88 17.39 -13.14 4.21
CA SER A 88 17.04 -12.71 5.57
C SER A 88 18.31 -12.55 6.41
N PRO A 89 18.45 -11.49 7.23
CA PRO A 89 19.58 -11.34 8.14
C PRO A 89 19.38 -12.29 9.32
N GLY A 90 19.89 -13.52 9.18
CA GLY A 90 19.85 -14.53 10.24
C GLY A 90 19.62 -15.93 9.70
N GLY A 91 20.62 -16.49 9.01
CA GLY A 91 20.78 -17.94 8.80
C GLY A 91 19.66 -18.65 8.02
N VAL A 92 20.03 -19.21 6.87
CA VAL A 92 19.17 -20.08 6.05
C VAL A 92 18.47 -21.13 6.92
N ARG A 93 17.15 -21.00 7.07
CA ARG A 93 16.28 -22.11 7.50
C ARG A 93 15.46 -22.56 6.29
N PRO A 94 15.55 -23.83 5.87
CA PRO A 94 14.96 -24.29 4.63
C PRO A 94 13.51 -24.73 4.84
N HIS A 95 12.61 -23.86 5.32
CA HIS A 95 11.16 -24.13 5.24
C HIS A 95 10.37 -22.82 5.12
N GLY A 96 10.00 -22.43 3.89
CA GLY A 96 8.92 -21.46 3.67
C GLY A 96 9.16 -20.47 2.52
N ARG A 97 8.85 -20.91 1.30
CA ARG A 97 8.49 -20.16 0.06
C ARG A 97 8.79 -18.64 0.04
N CYS A 98 9.72 -18.20 -0.82
CA CYS A 98 9.65 -16.84 -1.39
C CYS A 98 8.36 -16.76 -2.21
N ALA A 99 7.51 -15.78 -1.93
CA ALA A 99 6.35 -15.46 -2.75
C ALA A 99 6.87 -15.00 -4.13
N THR A 100 6.99 -15.93 -5.06
CA THR A 100 7.05 -15.59 -6.48
C THR A 100 5.64 -15.20 -6.90
N ALA A 101 5.58 -14.19 -7.77
CA ALA A 101 4.37 -13.63 -8.31
C ALA A 101 3.40 -14.72 -8.81
N ARG A 102 2.32 -14.94 -8.05
CA ARG A 102 0.93 -15.24 -8.46
C ARG A 102 0.19 -15.90 -7.28
N GLY A 103 -0.85 -15.22 -6.81
CA GLY A 103 -1.87 -15.77 -5.90
C GLY A 103 -1.39 -15.97 -4.46
N VAL A 104 -1.64 -14.98 -3.59
CA VAL A 104 -1.48 -15.14 -2.14
C VAL A 104 -2.85 -14.93 -1.49
N THR A 105 -3.53 -16.02 -1.15
CA THR A 105 -4.85 -16.02 -0.49
C THR A 105 -4.79 -16.18 1.03
N SER A 106 -3.62 -16.15 1.68
CA SER A 106 -3.57 -16.00 3.15
C SER A 106 -2.18 -15.67 3.65
N VAL A 107 -2.07 -14.60 4.44
CA VAL A 107 -0.91 -14.30 5.29
C VAL A 107 -1.22 -14.83 6.69
N ARG A 108 -0.66 -15.97 7.11
CA ARG A 108 -0.70 -16.38 8.52
C ARG A 108 0.43 -15.71 9.28
N ARG A 109 0.09 -15.09 10.43
CA ARG A 109 1.05 -14.55 11.42
C ARG A 109 2.08 -15.60 11.83
N CYS A 110 3.36 -15.23 11.78
CA CYS A 110 4.42 -15.96 12.49
C CYS A 110 4.13 -15.93 13.99
N GLY A 111 3.93 -17.11 14.58
CA GLY A 111 3.73 -17.30 16.01
C GLY A 111 4.95 -16.86 16.83
N ARG A 112 4.66 -16.24 17.98
CA ARG A 112 5.62 -15.87 19.03
C ARG A 112 6.27 -17.15 19.58
N ALA A 113 7.60 -17.23 19.56
CA ALA A 113 8.32 -18.32 20.23
C ALA A 113 8.07 -18.23 21.74
N VAL A 114 7.35 -19.20 22.30
CA VAL A 114 7.33 -19.48 23.74
C VAL A 114 8.55 -20.35 24.00
N GLY A 115 9.60 -19.77 24.58
CA GLY A 115 10.78 -20.52 25.02
C GLY A 115 10.42 -21.35 26.25
N GLY A 116 10.45 -22.67 26.11
CA GLY A 116 10.31 -23.63 27.20
C GLY A 116 11.53 -24.57 27.27
N GLY A 117 12.07 -24.70 28.48
CA GLY A 117 12.99 -25.76 28.93
C GLY A 117 14.49 -25.49 28.66
N ARG A 118 15.41 -25.69 29.60
CA ARG A 118 15.37 -26.50 30.83
C ARG A 118 16.16 -25.83 31.94
#